data_AF-K0ETX4-F1
#
_entry.id   AF-K0ETX4-F1
#
_cell.length_a   1.000
_cell.length_b   1.000
_cell.length_c   1.000
_cell.angle_alpha   90.00
_cell.angle_beta   90.00
_cell.angle_gamma   90.00
#
_symmetry.space_group_name_H-M   'P 1'
#
loop_
_entity.id
_entity.type
_entity.pdbx_description
1 polymer ?
#
loop_
_entity_poly.entity_id
_entity_poly.type
_entity_poly.pdbx_seq_one_letter_code
_entity_poly.pdbx_strand_id
1 'polypeptide(L)'
;MNPRLQYRDWPGEAEGRLEWLRADLSDDIPLDFRDGTTLNELEAEVLRRFGEVAALDAPEVGPFVAGVATYLGELLIRRTGARWSWPVQPAAGDPPTLMLTADFDFEVVSPWDIIAAAVRDRTGTAFTAFVRRWDPVEQAAD
;
A
#
# COMPACT_ATOMS: atom_id res chain seq x y z
N MET A 1 7.47 14.84 -19.70
CA MET A 1 6.37 13.85 -19.58
C MET A 1 5.28 14.48 -18.73
N ASN A 2 4.00 14.36 -19.11
CA ASN A 2 2.91 15.11 -18.49
C ASN A 2 2.46 14.38 -17.19
N PRO A 3 2.70 14.94 -15.99
CA PRO A 3 2.48 14.24 -14.72
C PRO A 3 1.01 13.84 -14.51
N ARG A 4 0.06 14.53 -15.17
CA ARG A 4 -1.37 14.20 -15.11
C ARG A 4 -1.74 12.82 -15.68
N LEU A 5 -0.94 12.27 -16.58
CA LEU A 5 -1.22 10.95 -17.19
C LEU A 5 -0.89 9.81 -16.21
N GLN A 6 0.26 9.89 -15.52
CA GLN A 6 0.72 8.85 -14.57
C GLN A 6 -0.31 8.52 -13.47
N TYR A 7 -1.14 9.49 -13.06
CA TYR A 7 -2.19 9.27 -12.05
C TYR A 7 -3.31 8.37 -12.54
N ARG A 8 -3.90 8.63 -13.72
CA ARG A 8 -5.05 7.81 -14.18
C ARG A 8 -4.62 6.37 -14.49
N ASP A 9 -3.33 6.18 -14.74
CA ASP A 9 -2.75 4.89 -15.10
C ASP A 9 -2.42 4.05 -13.85
N TRP A 10 -2.52 4.59 -12.61
CA TRP A 10 -2.18 3.80 -11.42
C TRP A 10 -2.91 2.47 -11.34
N PRO A 11 -4.25 2.40 -11.46
CA PRO A 11 -4.95 1.12 -11.43
C PRO A 11 -4.58 0.22 -12.63
N GLY A 12 -4.30 0.81 -13.79
CA GLY A 12 -3.95 0.07 -15.02
C GLY A 12 -2.54 -0.52 -15.00
N GLU A 13 -1.63 0.05 -14.21
CA GLU A 13 -0.24 -0.40 -14.06
C GLU A 13 -0.01 -1.22 -12.77
N ALA A 14 -1.05 -1.46 -11.97
CA ALA A 14 -0.93 -2.15 -10.69
C ALA A 14 -0.28 -3.53 -10.83
N GLU A 15 -0.68 -4.31 -11.85
CA GLU A 15 -0.09 -5.62 -12.13
C GLU A 15 1.41 -5.53 -12.45
N GLY A 16 1.81 -4.60 -13.31
CA GLY A 16 3.23 -4.39 -13.65
C GLY A 16 4.07 -3.97 -12.44
N ARG A 17 3.52 -3.15 -11.53
CA ARG A 17 4.22 -2.80 -10.28
C ARG A 17 4.36 -3.98 -9.34
N LEU A 18 3.34 -4.83 -9.25
CA LEU A 18 3.38 -6.05 -8.42
C LEU A 18 4.36 -7.09 -8.98
N GLU A 19 4.45 -7.21 -10.31
CA GLU A 19 5.45 -8.06 -10.96
C GLU A 19 6.86 -7.56 -10.69
N TRP A 20 7.09 -6.25 -10.85
CA TRP A 20 8.38 -5.63 -10.53
C TRP A 20 8.75 -5.83 -9.05
N LEU A 21 7.81 -5.55 -8.14
CA LEU A 21 8.03 -5.74 -6.70
C LEU A 21 8.40 -7.19 -6.39
N ARG A 22 7.69 -8.17 -6.96
CA ARG A 22 8.01 -9.58 -6.77
C ARG A 22 9.41 -9.94 -7.26
N ALA A 23 9.87 -9.35 -8.36
CA ALA A 23 11.22 -9.58 -8.88
C ALA A 23 12.32 -8.90 -8.05
N ASP A 24 11.98 -7.85 -7.29
CA ASP A 24 12.92 -7.09 -6.46
C ASP A 24 13.01 -7.59 -4.99
N LEU A 25 12.03 -8.38 -4.55
CA LEU A 25 12.00 -9.02 -3.23
C LEU A 25 12.73 -10.38 -3.22
N SER A 26 13.06 -10.87 -2.02
CA SER A 26 13.47 -12.27 -1.83
C SER A 26 12.29 -13.19 -2.13
N ASP A 27 12.58 -14.39 -2.66
CA ASP A 27 11.59 -15.46 -2.88
C ASP A 27 10.85 -15.88 -1.58
N ASP A 28 11.41 -15.53 -0.41
CA ASP A 28 10.80 -15.75 0.90
C ASP A 28 9.58 -14.84 1.17
N ILE A 29 9.34 -13.80 0.36
CA ILE A 29 8.21 -12.86 0.50
C ILE A 29 7.24 -13.08 -0.67
N PRO A 30 6.25 -14.00 -0.55
CA PRO A 30 5.50 -14.52 -1.70
C PRO A 30 4.52 -13.52 -2.34
N LEU A 31 4.16 -12.43 -1.63
CA LEU A 31 3.11 -11.48 -2.04
C LEU A 31 1.81 -12.20 -2.46
N ASP A 32 1.30 -13.06 -1.59
CA ASP A 32 0.18 -13.95 -1.83
C ASP A 32 -1.20 -13.32 -1.59
N PHE A 33 -1.23 -12.05 -1.16
CA PHE A 33 -2.44 -11.31 -0.76
C PHE A 33 -3.23 -12.02 0.34
N ARG A 34 -2.56 -12.84 1.15
CA ARG A 34 -3.12 -13.41 2.36
C ARG A 34 -2.64 -12.59 3.55
N ASP A 35 -3.47 -12.57 4.58
CA ASP A 35 -3.04 -12.06 5.87
C ASP A 35 -2.17 -13.11 6.54
N GLY A 36 -1.02 -12.69 7.04
CA GLY A 36 -0.07 -13.60 7.65
C GLY A 36 1.33 -13.01 7.75
N THR A 37 2.32 -13.89 7.72
CA THR A 37 3.74 -13.55 7.84
C THR A 37 4.22 -12.62 6.73
N THR A 38 3.62 -12.70 5.53
CA THR A 38 3.95 -11.86 4.37
C THR A 38 3.94 -10.36 4.68
N LEU A 39 2.97 -9.87 5.47
CA LEU A 39 2.91 -8.44 5.83
C LEU A 39 4.05 -8.02 6.76
N ASN A 40 4.39 -8.87 7.73
CA ASN A 40 5.49 -8.61 8.65
C ASN A 40 6.84 -8.68 7.93
N GLU A 41 7.00 -9.62 7.00
CA GLU A 41 8.21 -9.78 6.19
C GLU A 41 8.39 -8.61 5.22
N LEU A 42 7.30 -8.16 4.57
CA LEU A 42 7.33 -6.99 3.72
C LEU A 42 7.63 -5.71 4.50
N GLU A 43 7.05 -5.53 5.69
CA GLU A 43 7.39 -4.42 6.57
C GLU A 43 8.86 -4.48 7.02
N ALA A 44 9.36 -5.65 7.42
CA ALA A 44 10.75 -5.83 7.80
C ALA A 44 11.71 -5.46 6.66
N GLU A 45 11.36 -5.79 5.41
CA GLU A 45 12.13 -5.41 4.23
C GLU A 45 12.12 -3.88 3.99
N VAL A 46 10.96 -3.23 4.16
CA VAL A 46 10.87 -1.75 4.13
C VAL A 46 11.76 -1.13 5.21
N LEU A 47 11.69 -1.62 6.46
CA LEU A 47 12.48 -1.11 7.58
C LEU A 47 13.98 -1.38 7.45
N ARG A 48 14.37 -2.40 6.68
CA ARG A 48 15.76 -2.73 6.35
C ARG A 48 16.31 -1.76 5.30
N ARG A 49 15.50 -1.37 4.31
CA ARG A 49 15.90 -0.44 3.24
C ARG A 49 15.89 1.02 3.69
N PHE A 50 14.96 1.40 4.56
CA PHE A 50 14.74 2.80 4.95
C PHE A 50 14.99 3.04 6.44
N GLY A 51 15.97 3.91 6.72
CA GLY A 51 16.28 4.38 8.08
C GLY A 51 15.41 5.55 8.53
N GLU A 52 14.89 6.35 7.60
CA GLU A 52 14.13 7.57 7.86
C GLU A 52 13.08 7.82 6.76
N VAL A 53 12.03 8.57 7.09
CA VAL A 53 10.90 8.82 6.18
C VAL A 53 11.35 9.58 4.92
N ALA A 54 12.29 10.52 5.05
CA ALA A 54 12.79 11.30 3.91
C ALA A 54 13.44 10.45 2.81
N ALA A 55 13.92 9.24 3.15
CA ALA A 55 14.50 8.32 2.17
C ALA A 55 13.44 7.73 1.22
N LEU A 56 12.15 7.77 1.56
CA LEU A 56 11.05 7.27 0.72
C LEU A 56 10.82 8.15 -0.52
N ASP A 57 11.24 9.42 -0.48
CA ASP A 57 11.05 10.39 -1.56
C ASP A 57 12.18 10.36 -2.61
N ALA A 58 13.21 9.54 -2.40
CA ALA A 58 14.32 9.43 -3.34
C ALA A 58 13.85 8.80 -4.67
N PRO A 59 14.14 9.42 -5.84
CA PRO A 59 13.67 8.92 -7.14
C PRO A 59 14.05 7.46 -7.42
N GLU A 60 15.21 7.03 -6.93
CA GLU A 60 15.75 5.68 -7.14
C GLU A 60 14.93 4.59 -6.44
N VAL A 61 14.23 4.93 -5.35
CA VAL A 61 13.43 3.97 -4.57
C VAL A 61 11.95 4.02 -4.93
N GLY A 62 11.54 4.98 -5.77
CA GLY A 62 10.17 5.20 -6.20
C GLY A 62 9.46 3.92 -6.69
N PRO A 63 10.06 3.11 -7.59
CA PRO A 63 9.44 1.85 -8.04
C PRO A 63 9.15 0.87 -6.91
N PHE A 64 10.06 0.73 -5.95
CA PHE A 64 9.88 -0.14 -4.80
C PHE A 64 8.75 0.34 -3.89
N VAL A 65 8.79 1.61 -3.47
CA VAL A 65 7.77 2.18 -2.58
C VAL A 65 6.40 2.15 -3.24
N ALA A 66 6.32 2.45 -4.54
CA ALA A 66 5.10 2.35 -5.32
C ALA A 66 4.58 0.91 -5.42
N GLY A 67 5.46 -0.08 -5.56
CA GLY A 67 5.12 -1.50 -5.51
C GLY A 67 4.51 -1.88 -4.17
N VAL A 68 5.15 -1.51 -3.05
CA VAL A 68 4.64 -1.80 -1.69
C VAL A 68 3.28 -1.13 -1.46
N ALA A 69 3.13 0.14 -1.85
CA ALA A 69 1.86 0.86 -1.76
C ALA A 69 0.77 0.18 -2.59
N THR A 70 1.11 -0.29 -3.81
CA THR A 70 0.20 -1.05 -4.66
C THR A 70 -0.23 -2.35 -3.98
N TYR A 71 0.71 -3.11 -3.40
CA TYR A 71 0.39 -4.36 -2.70
C TYR A 71 -0.57 -4.15 -1.53
N LEU A 72 -0.28 -3.19 -0.65
CA LEU A 72 -1.15 -2.85 0.48
C LEU A 72 -2.53 -2.40 0.00
N GLY A 73 -2.59 -1.62 -1.08
CA GLY A 73 -3.85 -1.16 -1.64
C GLY A 73 -4.68 -2.28 -2.26
N GLU A 74 -4.07 -3.13 -3.08
CA GLU A 74 -4.73 -4.30 -3.69
C GLU A 74 -5.21 -5.30 -2.63
N LEU A 75 -4.45 -5.48 -1.55
CA LEU A 75 -4.88 -6.29 -0.42
C LEU A 75 -6.17 -5.73 0.22
N LEU A 76 -6.24 -4.41 0.45
CA LEU A 76 -7.46 -3.79 0.97
C LEU A 76 -8.62 -3.81 -0.01
N ILE A 77 -8.39 -3.62 -1.31
CA ILE A 77 -9.42 -3.74 -2.35
C ILE A 77 -10.07 -5.13 -2.29
N ARG A 78 -9.26 -6.20 -2.20
CA ARG A 78 -9.75 -7.58 -2.09
C ARG A 78 -10.54 -7.85 -0.82
N ARG A 79 -10.21 -7.16 0.28
CA ARG A 79 -10.81 -7.37 1.60
C ARG A 79 -12.09 -6.58 1.84
N THR A 80 -12.09 -5.33 1.39
CA THR A 80 -13.12 -4.34 1.74
C THR A 80 -14.02 -3.98 0.57
N GLY A 81 -13.63 -4.33 -0.66
CA GLY A 81 -14.25 -3.82 -1.88
C GLY A 81 -13.91 -2.36 -2.19
N ALA A 82 -12.89 -1.79 -1.52
CA ALA A 82 -12.39 -0.45 -1.81
C ALA A 82 -12.01 -0.29 -3.28
N ARG A 83 -11.82 0.97 -3.69
CA ARG A 83 -11.27 1.29 -5.01
C ARG A 83 -10.15 2.30 -4.90
N TRP A 84 -9.19 2.20 -5.81
CA TRP A 84 -8.22 3.26 -6.04
C TRP A 84 -8.94 4.60 -6.28
N SER A 85 -8.46 5.62 -5.59
CA SER A 85 -8.95 6.98 -5.60
C SER A 85 -7.76 7.93 -5.57
N TRP A 86 -8.06 9.23 -5.53
CA TRP A 86 -7.06 10.28 -5.44
C TRP A 86 -7.41 11.24 -4.31
N PRO A 87 -6.40 11.91 -3.72
CA PRO A 87 -6.64 13.07 -2.89
C PRO A 87 -7.54 14.09 -3.60
N VAL A 88 -8.31 14.86 -2.84
CA VAL A 88 -9.25 15.86 -3.39
C VAL A 88 -8.54 16.93 -4.23
N GLN A 89 -7.29 17.25 -3.87
CA GLN A 89 -6.42 18.18 -4.59
C GLN A 89 -5.03 17.55 -4.77
N PRO A 90 -4.85 16.63 -5.72
CA PRO A 90 -3.58 15.94 -5.86
C PRO A 90 -2.52 16.89 -6.45
N ALA A 91 -1.37 16.97 -5.80
CA ALA A 91 -0.16 17.60 -6.32
C ALA A 91 0.68 16.62 -7.15
N ALA A 92 1.59 17.17 -7.97
CA ALA A 92 2.60 16.43 -8.72
C ALA A 92 3.40 15.50 -7.77
N GLY A 93 3.31 14.17 -7.95
CA GLY A 93 3.95 13.17 -7.09
C GLY A 93 3.10 12.59 -5.96
N ASP A 94 1.89 13.13 -5.68
CA ASP A 94 1.07 12.58 -4.58
C ASP A 94 0.74 11.10 -4.81
N PRO A 95 0.90 10.24 -3.78
CA PRO A 95 0.53 8.84 -3.89
C PRO A 95 -1.00 8.69 -4.01
N PRO A 96 -1.49 7.63 -4.67
CA PRO A 96 -2.92 7.33 -4.68
C PRO A 96 -3.41 6.98 -3.28
N THR A 97 -4.70 7.20 -3.11
CA THR A 97 -5.44 6.75 -1.94
C THR A 97 -6.39 5.62 -2.34
N LEU A 98 -6.97 4.97 -1.34
CA LEU A 98 -8.14 4.13 -1.50
C LEU A 98 -9.33 4.86 -0.92
N MET A 99 -10.47 4.77 -1.60
CA MET A 99 -11.76 5.08 -0.99
C MET A 99 -12.43 3.76 -0.62
N LEU A 100 -12.68 3.57 0.66
CA LEU A 100 -13.36 2.39 1.17
C LEU A 100 -14.85 2.42 0.81
N THR A 101 -15.55 1.31 1.05
CA THR A 101 -16.98 1.17 0.75
C THR A 101 -17.85 1.84 1.82
N ALA A 102 -19.17 1.81 1.61
CA ALA A 102 -20.14 2.33 2.56
C ALA A 102 -20.06 1.65 3.93
N ASP A 103 -19.63 0.38 3.98
CA ASP A 103 -19.43 -0.37 5.24
C ASP A 103 -18.32 0.22 6.12
N PHE A 104 -17.49 1.10 5.54
CA PHE A 104 -16.41 1.83 6.19
C PHE A 104 -16.57 3.35 6.03
N ASP A 105 -17.81 3.85 5.95
CA ASP A 105 -18.16 5.28 5.86
C ASP A 105 -17.46 6.04 4.71
N PHE A 106 -17.07 5.34 3.64
CA PHE A 106 -16.27 5.89 2.54
C PHE A 106 -14.95 6.54 2.99
N GLU A 107 -14.35 6.05 4.09
CA GLU A 107 -13.07 6.56 4.57
C GLU A 107 -12.00 6.49 3.47
N VAL A 108 -11.15 7.51 3.42
CA VAL A 108 -10.04 7.59 2.47
C VAL A 108 -8.76 7.23 3.20
N VAL A 109 -8.07 6.20 2.72
CA VAL A 109 -6.83 5.70 3.31
C VAL A 109 -5.67 5.80 2.33
N SER A 110 -4.48 6.12 2.82
CA SER A 110 -3.26 6.26 2.03
C SER A 110 -2.30 5.12 2.36
N PRO A 111 -2.00 4.20 1.43
CA PRO A 111 -0.96 3.19 1.64
C PRO A 111 0.42 3.82 1.93
N TRP A 112 0.70 4.99 1.36
CA TRP A 112 1.95 5.72 1.60
C TRP A 112 2.06 6.18 3.05
N ASP A 113 0.98 6.68 3.65
CA ASP A 113 0.98 7.15 5.04
C ASP A 113 1.32 6.00 6.00
N ILE A 114 0.93 4.78 5.65
CA ILE A 114 1.23 3.57 6.43
C ILE A 114 2.70 3.16 6.27
N ILE A 115 3.27 3.27 5.06
CA ILE A 115 4.71 3.04 4.84
C ILE A 115 5.53 4.08 5.61
N ALA A 116 5.16 5.36 5.53
CA ALA A 116 5.81 6.44 6.26
C ALA A 116 5.69 6.24 7.79
N ALA A 117 4.51 5.84 8.28
CA ALA A 117 4.31 5.51 9.69
C ALA A 117 5.16 4.32 10.13
N ALA A 118 5.25 3.26 9.32
CA ALA A 118 6.10 2.11 9.60
C ALA A 118 7.57 2.54 9.74
N VAL A 119 8.11 3.31 8.79
CA VAL A 119 9.50 3.79 8.84
C VAL A 119 9.74 4.74 10.01
N ARG A 120 8.78 5.61 10.34
CA ARG A 120 8.86 6.56 11.47
C ARG A 120 8.82 5.87 12.83
N ASP A 121 7.85 4.99 13.04
CA ASP A 121 7.56 4.39 14.35
C ASP A 121 8.33 3.08 14.57
N ARG A 122 8.78 2.43 13.48
CA ARG A 122 9.57 1.19 13.47
C ARG A 122 8.99 0.08 14.34
N THR A 123 7.66 -0.06 14.36
CA THR A 123 6.98 -1.04 15.21
C THR A 123 7.10 -2.47 14.71
N GLY A 124 7.36 -2.68 13.41
CA GLY A 124 7.40 -4.00 12.78
C GLY A 124 6.02 -4.67 12.67
N THR A 125 4.94 -3.91 12.90
CA THR A 125 3.55 -4.40 12.91
C THR A 125 2.58 -3.42 12.26
N ALA A 126 3.05 -2.29 11.73
CA ALA A 126 2.22 -1.25 11.14
C ALA A 126 1.37 -1.77 9.97
N PHE A 127 1.92 -2.63 9.12
CA PHE A 127 1.20 -3.17 7.96
C PHE A 127 0.09 -4.12 8.39
N THR A 128 0.41 -5.03 9.30
CA THR A 128 -0.57 -5.96 9.89
C THR A 128 -1.66 -5.21 10.65
N ALA A 129 -1.30 -4.21 11.47
CA ALA A 129 -2.26 -3.39 12.20
C ALA A 129 -3.17 -2.58 11.26
N PHE A 130 -2.60 -2.04 10.19
CA PHE A 130 -3.36 -1.32 9.17
C PHE A 130 -4.38 -2.23 8.49
N VAL A 131 -3.98 -3.41 8.02
CA VAL A 131 -4.89 -4.33 7.34
C VAL A 131 -5.98 -4.85 8.27
N ARG A 132 -5.64 -5.20 9.52
CA ARG A 132 -6.61 -5.66 10.54
C ARG A 132 -7.63 -4.61 10.95
N ARG A 133 -7.28 -3.32 10.87
CA ARG A 133 -8.25 -2.23 11.12
C ARG A 133 -9.44 -2.28 10.16
N TRP A 134 -9.24 -2.92 9.00
CA TRP A 134 -10.22 -3.05 7.92
C TRP A 134 -10.70 -4.49 7.72
N ASP A 135 -10.50 -5.37 8.70
CA ASP A 135 -11.21 -6.65 8.68
C ASP A 135 -12.71 -6.35 8.62
N PRO A 136 -13.47 -6.98 7.70
CA PRO A 136 -14.92 -6.88 7.78
C PRO A 136 -15.32 -7.37 9.16
N VAL A 137 -16.11 -6.58 9.89
CA VAL A 137 -16.83 -7.11 11.05
C VAL A 137 -17.54 -8.34 10.54
N GLU A 138 -17.30 -9.51 11.14
CA GLU A 138 -18.11 -10.70 10.85
C GLU A 138 -19.56 -10.25 11.02
N GLN A 139 -20.24 -9.99 9.90
CA GLN A 139 -21.67 -9.75 9.90
C GLN A 139 -22.22 -11.06 10.42
N ALA A 140 -22.54 -11.08 11.72
CA ALA A 140 -23.17 -12.21 12.37
C ALA A 140 -24.35 -12.58 11.47
N ALA A 141 -24.22 -13.73 10.81
CA ALA A 141 -25.24 -14.25 9.94
C ALA A 141 -26.48 -14.52 10.81
N ASP A 142 -27.56 -13.81 10.47
CA ASP A 142 -28.96 -13.96 10.93
C ASP A 142 -29.25 -13.83 12.44
#